data_AF-A0A836TI44-F1
#
_entry.id   AF-A0A836TI44-F1
#
_cell.length_a   1.000
_cell.length_b   1.000
_cell.length_c   1.000
_cell.angle_alpha   90.00
_cell.angle_beta   90.00
_cell.angle_gamma   90.00
#
_symmetry.space_group_name_H-M   'P 1'
#
loop_
_entity.id
_entity.type
_entity.pdbx_description
1 polymer ?
#
loop_
_entity_poly.entity_id
_entity_poly.type
_entity_poly.pdbx_seq_one_letter_code
_entity_poly.pdbx_strand_id
1 'polypeptide(L)'
;MNLSLAGNTIKAGFTRLMIVMVLVGLPAQMLYAEESIEESKPNTYDKLKVFSEVLSLIESNYVESVGSDALINGAIRGMVKALDPHTSYLPPASYKEMQ
;
A
#
# COMPACT_ATOMS: atom_id res chain seq x y z
N MET A 1 -58.64 29.79 -19.67
CA MET A 1 -57.43 29.08 -20.15
C MET A 1 -56.21 29.75 -19.52
N ASN A 2 -55.24 28.93 -19.08
CA ASN A 2 -53.90 29.29 -18.58
C ASN A 2 -53.77 29.66 -17.09
N LEU A 3 -53.75 28.64 -16.24
CA LEU A 3 -52.94 28.65 -15.01
C LEU A 3 -51.83 27.59 -15.13
N SER A 4 -50.81 27.88 -15.95
CA SER A 4 -49.62 27.02 -16.10
C SER A 4 -48.38 27.88 -16.38
N LEU A 5 -48.07 28.82 -15.49
CA LEU A 5 -46.79 29.55 -15.54
C LEU A 5 -46.07 29.64 -14.17
N ALA A 6 -46.76 29.41 -13.04
CA ALA A 6 -46.15 29.54 -11.71
C ALA A 6 -45.32 28.30 -11.27
N GLY A 7 -45.62 27.10 -11.79
CA GLY A 7 -44.92 25.87 -11.38
C GLY A 7 -43.54 25.68 -12.03
N ASN A 8 -43.31 26.31 -13.19
CA ASN A 8 -42.09 26.09 -13.96
C ASN A 8 -40.96 27.06 -13.56
N THR A 9 -41.28 28.23 -12.98
CA THR A 9 -40.28 29.19 -12.48
C THR A 9 -39.63 28.72 -11.18
N ILE A 10 -40.40 28.07 -10.30
CA ILE A 10 -39.90 27.48 -9.05
C ILE A 10 -39.01 26.27 -9.35
N LYS A 11 -39.45 25.39 -10.27
CA LYS A 11 -38.63 24.27 -10.75
C LYS A 11 -37.37 24.76 -11.47
N ALA A 12 -37.46 25.78 -12.32
CA ALA A 12 -36.30 26.35 -13.01
C ALA A 12 -35.30 27.03 -12.06
N GLY A 13 -35.76 27.66 -10.97
CA GLY A 13 -34.90 28.20 -9.92
C GLY A 13 -34.15 27.09 -9.18
N PHE A 14 -34.83 26.01 -8.84
CA PHE A 14 -34.23 24.83 -8.21
C PHE A 14 -33.22 24.13 -9.13
N THR A 15 -33.56 23.97 -10.41
CA THR A 15 -32.64 23.38 -11.41
C THR A 15 -31.38 24.24 -11.60
N ARG A 16 -31.50 25.57 -11.58
CA ARG A 16 -30.34 26.47 -11.65
C ARG A 16 -29.45 26.39 -10.41
N LEU A 17 -30.05 26.28 -9.22
CA LEU A 17 -29.31 26.10 -7.96
C LEU A 17 -28.55 24.75 -7.95
N MET A 18 -29.19 23.67 -8.40
CA MET A 18 -28.57 22.36 -8.56
C MET A 18 -27.41 22.39 -9.54
N ILE A 19 -27.54 23.09 -10.68
CA ILE A 19 -26.45 23.22 -11.66
C ILE A 19 -25.26 23.97 -11.05
N VAL A 20 -25.48 25.08 -10.33
CA VAL A 20 -24.39 25.84 -9.69
C VAL A 20 -23.69 25.03 -8.61
N MET A 21 -24.43 24.25 -7.81
CA MET A 21 -23.84 23.38 -6.79
C MET A 21 -22.95 22.29 -7.41
N VAL A 22 -23.35 21.74 -8.55
CA VAL A 22 -22.56 20.75 -9.30
C VAL A 22 -21.35 21.40 -9.97
N LEU A 23 -21.52 22.59 -10.57
CA LEU A 23 -20.45 23.29 -11.30
C LEU A 23 -19.35 23.83 -10.38
N VAL A 24 -19.67 24.14 -9.13
CA VAL A 24 -18.71 24.63 -8.13
C VAL A 24 -18.19 23.50 -7.22
N GLY A 25 -19.04 22.51 -6.91
CA GLY A 25 -18.66 21.37 -6.05
C GLY A 25 -17.76 20.33 -6.72
N LEU A 26 -17.87 20.12 -8.03
CA LEU A 26 -17.02 19.20 -8.79
C LEU A 26 -15.56 19.68 -8.99
N PRO A 27 -15.25 20.97 -9.25
CA PRO A 27 -13.85 21.41 -9.33
C PRO A 27 -13.20 21.58 -7.95
N ALA A 28 -13.98 21.83 -6.88
CA ALA A 28 -13.42 22.00 -5.53
C ALA A 28 -12.74 20.74 -5.01
N GLN A 29 -13.24 19.56 -5.35
CA GLN A 29 -12.64 18.26 -5.00
C GLN A 29 -11.33 17.98 -5.75
N MET A 30 -11.08 18.61 -6.90
CA MET A 30 -9.76 18.57 -7.55
C MET A 30 -8.74 19.52 -6.91
N LEU A 31 -9.18 20.59 -6.23
CA LEU A 31 -8.26 21.49 -5.52
C LEU A 31 -7.73 20.88 -4.20
N TYR A 32 -8.46 19.94 -3.60
CA TYR A 32 -8.03 19.19 -2.41
C TYR A 32 -7.44 17.82 -2.75
N ALA A 33 -7.22 17.51 -4.04
CA ALA A 33 -6.39 16.39 -4.42
C ALA A 33 -4.93 16.78 -4.10
N GLU A 34 -4.57 16.65 -2.83
CA GLU A 34 -3.17 16.53 -2.46
C GLU A 34 -2.69 15.29 -3.18
N GLU A 35 -1.92 15.49 -4.25
CA GLU A 35 -1.22 14.43 -4.95
C GLU A 35 -0.25 13.84 -3.92
N SER A 36 -0.73 12.83 -3.19
CA SER A 36 0.16 11.93 -2.48
C SER A 36 0.98 11.28 -3.59
N ILE A 37 2.14 11.86 -3.87
CA ILE A 37 3.20 11.18 -4.59
C ILE A 37 3.53 9.99 -3.70
N GLU A 38 2.80 8.89 -3.88
CA GLU A 38 3.29 7.58 -3.55
C GLU A 38 4.57 7.47 -4.37
N GLU A 39 5.68 7.74 -3.70
CA GLU A 39 7.00 7.46 -4.19
C GLU A 39 6.96 5.99 -4.57
N SER A 40 6.68 5.74 -5.85
CA SER A 40 6.73 4.40 -6.41
C SER A 40 8.04 3.85 -5.90
N LYS A 41 8.02 2.67 -5.28
CA LYS A 41 9.24 1.98 -4.87
C LYS A 41 9.62 1.08 -6.05
N PRO A 42 10.12 1.59 -7.19
CA PRO A 42 10.37 0.78 -8.37
C PRO A 42 11.46 -0.27 -8.13
N ASN A 43 12.08 -0.28 -6.95
CA ASN A 43 13.23 -1.10 -6.66
C ASN A 43 12.96 -2.17 -5.57
N THR A 44 11.94 -2.01 -4.72
CA THR A 44 11.73 -2.95 -3.60
C THR A 44 11.17 -4.29 -4.08
N TYR A 45 10.17 -4.29 -4.96
CA TYR A 45 9.58 -5.53 -5.48
C TYR A 45 10.59 -6.35 -6.30
N ASP A 46 11.40 -5.69 -7.12
CA ASP A 46 12.46 -6.35 -7.89
C ASP A 46 13.52 -6.98 -6.98
N LYS A 47 13.93 -6.29 -5.91
CA LYS A 47 14.84 -6.85 -4.89
C LYS A 47 14.24 -8.07 -4.18
N LEU A 48 12.95 -8.03 -3.84
CA LEU A 48 12.27 -9.16 -3.21
C LEU A 48 12.16 -10.36 -4.16
N LYS A 49 11.97 -10.11 -5.47
CA LYS A 49 12.00 -11.16 -6.48
C LYS A 49 13.35 -11.86 -6.53
N VAL A 50 14.45 -11.10 -6.61
CA VAL A 50 15.82 -11.67 -6.60
C VAL A 50 16.06 -12.46 -5.32
N PHE A 51 15.64 -11.94 -4.16
CA PHE A 51 15.76 -12.65 -2.89
C PHE A 51 15.02 -14.00 -2.90
N SER A 52 13.79 -14.02 -3.42
CA SER A 52 13.00 -15.25 -3.55
C SER A 52 13.62 -16.25 -4.52
N GLU A 53 14.21 -15.79 -5.62
CA GLU A 53 14.91 -16.66 -6.58
C GLU A 53 16.13 -17.33 -5.95
N VAL A 54 16.92 -16.59 -5.18
CA VAL A 54 18.05 -17.15 -4.44
C VAL A 54 17.60 -18.18 -3.41
N LEU A 55 16.53 -17.90 -2.67
CA LEU A 55 15.96 -18.86 -1.70
C LEU A 55 15.56 -20.17 -2.40
N SER A 56 14.83 -20.07 -3.50
CA SER A 56 14.39 -21.24 -4.28
C SER A 56 15.57 -22.02 -4.89
N LEU A 57 16.61 -21.32 -5.34
CA LEU A 57 17.83 -21.95 -5.84
C LEU A 57 18.51 -22.79 -4.76
N ILE A 58 18.62 -22.25 -3.53
CA ILE A 58 19.20 -22.97 -2.40
C ILE A 58 18.35 -24.21 -2.08
N GLU A 59 17.04 -24.06 -1.94
CA GLU A 59 16.15 -25.18 -1.60
C GLU A 59 16.18 -26.31 -2.63
N SER A 60 16.37 -25.99 -3.91
CA SER A 60 16.36 -26.99 -5.00
C SER A 60 17.72 -27.60 -5.33
N ASN A 61 18.82 -26.91 -5.02
CA ASN A 61 20.18 -27.34 -5.41
C ASN A 61 21.08 -27.70 -4.23
N TYR A 62 20.67 -27.40 -2.99
CA TYR A 62 21.47 -27.78 -1.83
C TYR A 62 21.39 -29.30 -1.59
N VAL A 63 22.51 -29.87 -1.13
CA VAL A 63 22.69 -31.33 -1.04
C VAL A 63 21.80 -31.96 0.05
N GLU A 64 21.35 -31.16 1.01
CA GLU A 64 20.47 -31.55 2.10
C GLU A 64 19.16 -30.77 2.03
N SER A 65 18.07 -31.40 2.48
CA SER A 65 16.79 -30.69 2.63
C SER A 65 16.91 -29.65 3.74
N VAL A 66 16.76 -28.38 3.37
CA VAL A 66 16.80 -27.23 4.29
C VAL A 66 15.41 -26.65 4.42
N GLY A 67 14.98 -26.38 5.66
CA GLY A 67 13.67 -25.76 5.91
C GLY A 67 13.69 -24.27 5.60
N SER A 68 12.68 -23.78 4.89
CA SER A 68 12.54 -22.36 4.51
C SER A 68 12.61 -21.42 5.72
N ASP A 69 12.01 -21.82 6.85
CA ASP A 69 12.05 -21.05 8.10
C ASP A 69 13.49 -20.85 8.61
N ALA A 70 14.35 -21.87 8.50
CA ALA A 70 15.74 -21.77 8.92
C ALA A 70 16.53 -20.80 8.03
N LEU A 71 16.31 -20.87 6.71
CA LEU A 71 16.94 -19.99 5.73
C LEU A 71 16.50 -18.53 5.91
N ILE A 72 15.20 -18.28 6.11
CA ILE A 72 14.65 -16.95 6.34
C ILE A 72 15.18 -16.36 7.64
N ASN A 73 15.14 -17.11 8.74
CA ASN A 73 15.69 -16.65 10.01
C ASN A 73 17.20 -16.37 9.91
N GLY A 74 17.95 -17.21 9.19
CA GLY A 74 19.37 -17.00 8.90
C GLY A 74 19.63 -15.74 8.08
N ALA A 75 18.85 -15.50 7.03
CA ALA A 75 18.94 -14.30 6.21
C ALA A 75 18.66 -13.03 7.02
N ILE A 76 17.61 -13.03 7.86
CA ILE A 76 17.29 -11.90 8.74
C ILE A 76 18.44 -11.64 9.72
N ARG A 77 18.96 -12.67 10.39
CA ARG A 77 20.13 -12.53 11.28
C ARG A 77 21.33 -11.92 10.54
N GLY A 78 21.60 -12.37 9.32
CA GLY A 78 22.66 -11.83 8.47
C GLY A 78 22.45 -10.35 8.13
N MET A 79 21.24 -9.97 7.72
CA MET A 79 20.89 -8.58 7.41
C MET A 79 21.03 -7.66 8.63
N VAL A 80 20.55 -8.09 9.80
CA VAL A 80 20.66 -7.33 11.05
C VAL A 80 22.12 -7.18 11.47
N LYS A 81 22.90 -8.25 11.41
CA LYS A 81 24.34 -8.22 11.72
C LYS A 81 25.14 -7.31 10.78
N ALA A 82 24.75 -7.24 9.51
CA ALA A 82 25.37 -6.35 8.54
C ALA A 82 25.07 -4.87 8.79
N LEU A 83 23.94 -4.56 9.43
CA LEU A 83 23.58 -3.20 9.82
C LEU A 83 24.38 -2.74 11.04
N ASP A 84 24.44 -3.57 12.08
CA ASP A 84 25.21 -3.32 13.29
C ASP A 84 25.62 -4.66 13.95
N PRO A 85 26.93 -4.90 14.16
CA PRO A 85 27.42 -6.11 14.84
C PRO A 85 26.87 -6.35 16.24
N HIS A 86 26.38 -5.31 16.92
CA HIS A 86 25.81 -5.42 18.27
C HIS A 86 24.30 -5.68 18.28
N THR A 87 23.61 -5.51 17.14
CA THR A 87 22.18 -5.77 17.05
C THR A 87 21.93 -7.26 16.86
N SER A 88 21.00 -7.81 17.66
CA SER A 88 20.61 -9.22 17.60
C SER A 88 19.15 -9.39 17.18
N TYR A 89 18.91 -10.25 16.20
CA TYR A 89 17.56 -10.69 15.84
C TYR A 89 17.12 -11.85 16.74
N LEU A 90 15.95 -11.71 17.36
CA LEU A 90 15.29 -12.73 18.19
C LEU A 90 14.07 -13.29 17.44
N PRO A 91 14.13 -14.55 16.96
CA PRO A 91 12.99 -15.16 16.33
C PRO A 91 11.87 -15.43 17.36
N PRO A 92 10.60 -15.47 16.94
CA PRO A 92 9.44 -15.60 17.84
C PRO A 92 9.49 -16.84 18.74
N ALA A 93 10.09 -17.94 18.26
CA ALA A 93 10.29 -19.16 19.05
C ALA A 93 11.15 -18.91 20.30
N SER A 94 12.24 -18.16 20.15
CA SER A 94 13.15 -17.83 21.25
C SER A 94 12.57 -16.79 22.21
N TYR A 95 11.68 -15.91 21.73
CA TYR A 95 11.00 -14.94 22.59
C TYR A 95 10.06 -15.61 23.60
N LYS A 96 9.40 -16.72 23.20
CA LYS A 96 8.50 -17.48 24.09
C LYS A 96 9.21 -18.18 25.25
N GLU A 97 10.49 -18.50 25.12
CA GLU A 97 11.29 -19.13 26.18
C GLU A 97 11.78 -18.12 27.23
N MET A 98 11.69 -16.81 26.95
CA MET A 98 12.08 -15.74 27.86
C MET A 98 10.92 -15.20 28.70
N GLN A 99 9.68 -15.65 28.45
CA GLN A 99 8.46 -15.31 29.20
C GLN A 99 8.11 -16.45 30.16
#